data_AF-A0AAW5EJY4-F1
#
_entry.id   AF-A0AAW5EJY4-F1
#
_cell.length_a   1.000
_cell.length_b   1.000
_cell.length_c   1.000
_cell.angle_alpha   90.00
_cell.angle_beta   90.00
_cell.angle_gamma   90.00
#
_symmetry.space_group_name_H-M   'P 1'
#
loop_
_entity.id
_entity.type
_entity.pdbx_description
1 polymer ?
#
loop_
_entity_poly.entity_id
_entity_poly.type
_entity_poly.pdbx_seq_one_letter_code
_entity_poly.pdbx_strand_id
1 'polypeptide(L)'
;VFLPQGSIAQIITHLKQNKYEMSTIDKYILFFLGHPQSGWINIGTKELNRIEFLHKLTIAKAALETLTLIPGETSVIFLEQAAKQLELDKNTLLAEFEKQATYKEGVFLP
;
A
#
# COMPACT_ATOMS: atom_id res chain seq x y z
N VAL A 1 7.92 4.54 3.09
CA VAL A 1 7.51 4.84 4.48
C VAL A 1 6.16 4.20 4.73
N PHE A 2 5.97 3.52 5.85
CA PHE A 2 4.71 2.85 6.16
C PHE A 2 3.78 3.77 6.96
N LEU A 3 2.54 3.93 6.52
CA LEU A 3 1.48 4.59 7.28
C LEU A 3 0.41 3.59 7.70
N PRO A 4 0.07 3.48 9.00
CA PRO A 4 -1.00 2.61 9.46
C PRO A 4 -2.36 3.14 9.00
N GLN A 5 -3.35 2.24 8.89
CA GLN A 5 -4.75 2.64 8.80
C GLN A 5 -5.19 3.31 10.10
N GLY A 6 -5.81 4.48 10.00
CA GLY A 6 -6.32 5.20 11.17
C GLY A 6 -6.54 6.68 10.92
N SER A 7 -6.86 7.37 12.00
CA SER A 7 -7.02 8.83 12.01
C SER A 7 -5.68 9.55 11.77
N ILE A 8 -5.75 10.79 11.30
CA ILE A 8 -4.58 11.67 11.14
C ILE A 8 -3.75 11.76 12.43
N ALA A 9 -4.41 11.78 13.59
CA ALA A 9 -3.71 11.80 14.88
C ALA A 9 -2.88 10.53 15.12
N GLN A 10 -3.41 9.35 14.80
CA GLN A 10 -2.69 8.09 14.91
C GLN A 10 -1.50 8.03 13.95
N ILE A 11 -1.67 8.55 12.73
CA ILE A 11 -0.60 8.65 11.72
C ILE A 11 0.54 9.54 12.22
N ILE A 12 0.24 10.72 12.76
CA ILE A 12 1.25 11.62 13.33
C ILE A 12 1.96 10.96 14.53
N THR A 13 1.23 10.29 15.41
CA THR A 13 1.83 9.54 16.53
C THR A 13 2.76 8.44 16.03
N HIS A 14 2.34 7.68 15.01
CA HIS A 14 3.16 6.62 14.41
C HIS A 14 4.44 7.19 13.78
N LEU A 15 4.35 8.30 13.04
CA LEU A 15 5.52 8.97 12.46
C LEU A 15 6.48 9.45 13.56
N LYS A 16 5.95 10.04 14.64
CA LYS A 16 6.76 10.46 15.78
C LYS A 16 7.48 9.28 16.46
N GLN A 17 6.81 8.13 16.60
CA GLN A 17 7.40 6.90 17.15
C GLN A 17 8.51 6.34 16.25
N ASN A 18 8.36 6.48 14.93
CA ASN A 18 9.38 6.10 13.94
C ASN A 18 10.50 7.15 13.75
N LYS A 19 10.69 8.04 14.74
CA LYS A 19 11.74 9.07 14.77
C LYS A 19 11.65 10.14 13.68
N TYR A 20 10.50 10.31 13.03
CA TYR A 20 10.27 11.47 12.18
C TYR A 20 10.10 12.72 13.05
N GLU A 21 10.69 13.83 12.61
CA GLU A 21 10.50 15.13 13.24
C GLU A 21 9.08 15.63 12.98
N MET A 22 8.15 15.27 13.86
CA MET A 22 6.73 15.66 13.82
C MET A 22 6.36 16.52 15.03
N SER A 23 5.58 17.57 14.79
CA SER A 23 5.00 18.48 15.78
C SER A 23 3.49 18.30 15.87
N THR A 24 2.90 18.72 17.00
CA THR A 24 1.44 18.71 17.20
C THR A 24 0.71 19.55 16.15
N ILE A 25 1.37 20.57 15.58
CA ILE A 25 0.78 21.45 14.56
C ILE A 25 0.64 20.74 13.20
N ASP A 26 1.47 19.74 12.94
CA ASP A 26 1.51 19.01 11.67
C ASP A 26 0.21 18.21 11.45
N LYS A 27 -0.51 17.87 12.53
CA LYS A 27 -1.87 17.30 12.46
C LYS A 27 -2.84 18.22 11.71
N TYR A 28 -2.80 19.52 12.01
CA TYR A 28 -3.69 20.50 11.38
C TYR A 28 -3.30 20.78 9.94
N ILE A 29 -1.99 20.81 9.66
CA ILE A 29 -1.47 20.92 8.29
C ILE A 29 -1.93 19.71 7.47
N LEU A 30 -1.76 18.49 7.97
CA LEU A 30 -2.19 17.28 7.28
C LEU A 30 -3.72 17.30 7.05
N PHE A 31 -4.50 17.69 8.05
CA PHE A 31 -5.96 17.84 7.92
C PHE A 31 -6.36 18.83 6.81
N PHE A 32 -5.64 19.94 6.68
CA PHE A 32 -5.89 20.92 5.61
C PHE A 32 -5.46 20.41 4.23
N LEU A 33 -4.36 19.66 4.15
CA LEU A 33 -3.84 19.08 2.90
C LEU A 33 -4.67 17.88 2.41
N GLY A 34 -5.45 17.25 3.29
CA GLY A 34 -6.38 16.17 2.96
C GLY A 34 -6.14 14.89 3.76
N HIS A 35 -6.79 13.80 3.34
CA HIS A 35 -6.64 12.52 4.01
C HIS A 35 -5.39 11.78 3.50
N PRO A 36 -4.41 11.47 4.36
CA PRO A 36 -3.27 10.65 3.99
C PRO A 36 -3.72 9.25 3.59
N GLN A 37 -3.09 8.67 2.55
CA GLN A 37 -3.36 7.29 2.17
C GLN A 37 -2.63 6.33 3.12
N SER A 38 -3.29 5.26 3.54
CA SER A 38 -2.66 4.23 4.36
C SER A 38 -1.88 3.24 3.51
N GLY A 39 -0.82 2.66 4.08
CA GLY A 39 0.03 1.67 3.44
C GLY A 39 1.46 2.16 3.19
N TRP A 40 2.17 1.45 2.31
CA TRP A 40 3.53 1.81 1.91
C TRP A 40 3.50 3.01 0.99
N ILE A 41 4.01 4.14 1.44
CA ILE A 41 4.12 5.36 0.65
C ILE A 41 5.51 5.46 0.05
N ASN A 42 5.55 5.63 -1.27
CA ASN A 42 6.77 5.99 -1.97
C ASN A 42 7.02 7.51 -1.86
N ILE A 43 8.04 7.87 -1.08
CA ILE A 43 8.42 9.26 -0.81
C ILE A 43 9.54 9.74 -1.76
N GLY A 44 10.16 8.82 -2.50
CA GLY A 44 11.32 9.07 -3.34
C GLY A 44 12.63 9.25 -2.54
N THR A 45 13.72 9.56 -3.25
CA THR A 45 15.09 9.67 -2.69
C THR A 45 15.55 11.12 -2.46
N LYS A 46 14.76 12.11 -2.88
CA LYS A 46 15.08 13.52 -2.68
C LYS A 46 14.87 13.90 -1.20
N GLU A 47 15.77 14.69 -0.64
CA GLU A 47 15.52 15.35 0.65
C GLU A 47 14.29 16.25 0.54
N LEU A 48 13.36 16.09 1.49
CA LEU A 48 12.10 16.82 1.53
C LEU A 48 12.08 17.69 2.77
N ASN A 49 11.57 18.91 2.63
CA ASN A 49 11.20 19.69 3.80
C ASN A 49 9.94 19.10 4.47
N ARG A 50 9.64 19.54 5.70
CA ARG A 50 8.52 19.00 6.47
C ARG A 50 7.17 19.14 5.75
N ILE A 51 6.91 20.27 5.08
CA ILE A 51 5.63 20.51 4.39
C ILE A 51 5.53 19.65 3.13
N GLU A 52 6.60 19.55 2.35
CA GLU A 52 6.68 18.68 1.18
C GLU A 52 6.48 17.20 1.55
N PHE A 53 7.05 16.77 2.69
CA PHE A 53 6.83 15.45 3.23
C PHE A 53 5.35 15.23 3.54
N LEU A 54 4.73 16.10 4.34
CA LEU A 54 3.30 16.02 4.70
C LEU A 54 2.38 16.03 3.47
N HIS A 55 2.69 16.88 2.48
CA HIS A 55 1.96 16.93 1.21
C HIS A 55 2.15 15.67 0.37
N LYS A 56 3.34 15.07 0.37
CA LYS A 56 3.54 13.76 -0.25
C LYS A 56 2.75 12.67 0.46
N LEU A 57 2.56 12.71 1.78
CA LEU A 57 1.73 11.71 2.46
C LEU A 57 0.25 11.77 2.03
N THR A 58 -0.25 12.93 1.60
CA THR A 58 -1.65 13.08 1.13
C THR A 58 -1.81 12.76 -0.35
N ILE A 59 -0.80 13.02 -1.18
CA ILE A 59 -0.87 12.80 -2.64
C ILE A 59 -0.31 11.44 -3.06
N ALA A 60 0.74 10.97 -2.40
CA ALA A 60 1.44 9.78 -2.85
C ALA A 60 0.52 8.56 -2.71
N LYS A 61 0.28 7.92 -3.87
CA LYS A 61 -0.42 6.65 -3.94
C LYS A 61 0.37 5.61 -3.18
N ALA A 62 -0.32 4.68 -2.52
CA ALA A 62 0.31 3.47 -2.00
C ALA A 62 1.18 2.83 -3.09
N ALA A 63 2.34 2.29 -2.71
CA ALA A 63 3.28 1.63 -3.60
C ALA A 63 2.52 0.50 -4.31
N LEU A 64 2.29 0.70 -5.61
CA LEU A 64 1.67 -0.31 -6.46
C LEU A 64 2.76 -1.25 -6.92
N GLU A 65 2.57 -2.53 -6.65
CA GLU A 65 3.37 -3.60 -7.22
C GLU A 65 2.74 -4.03 -8.55
N THR A 66 3.53 -4.00 -9.62
CA THR A 66 3.07 -4.46 -10.93
C THR A 66 3.21 -5.97 -11.01
N LEU A 67 2.08 -6.66 -11.18
CA LEU A 67 2.01 -8.10 -11.47
C LEU A 67 1.70 -8.30 -12.96
N THR A 68 2.54 -9.06 -13.64
CA THR A 68 2.37 -9.35 -15.07
C THR A 68 1.71 -10.71 -15.24
N LEU A 69 0.50 -10.75 -15.82
CA LEU A 69 -0.15 -12.00 -16.21
C LEU A 69 0.38 -12.43 -17.59
N ILE A 70 0.98 -13.61 -17.67
CA ILE A 70 1.40 -14.16 -18.96
C ILE A 70 0.21 -14.89 -19.61
N PRO A 71 -0.18 -14.57 -20.85
CA PRO A 71 -1.28 -15.28 -21.52
C PRO A 71 -0.99 -16.78 -21.65
N GLY A 72 -1.94 -17.61 -21.24
CA GLY A 72 -1.79 -19.08 -21.22
C GLY A 72 -1.17 -19.62 -19.93
N GLU A 73 -0.81 -18.76 -18.97
CA GLU A 73 -0.46 -19.18 -17.61
C GLU A 73 -1.69 -19.68 -16.85
N THR A 74 -1.46 -20.65 -15.96
CA THR A 74 -2.47 -21.22 -15.07
C THR A 74 -2.71 -20.29 -13.87
N SER A 75 -3.95 -20.16 -13.44
CA SER A 75 -4.37 -19.30 -12.32
C SER A 75 -3.57 -19.58 -11.04
N VAL A 76 -3.23 -20.85 -10.79
CA VAL A 76 -2.41 -21.27 -9.65
C VAL A 76 -0.98 -20.70 -9.71
N ILE A 77 -0.35 -20.72 -10.89
CA ILE A 77 1.02 -20.22 -11.08
C ILE A 77 1.03 -18.69 -10.92
N PHE A 78 0.06 -18.00 -11.51
CA PHE A 78 -0.10 -16.55 -11.37
C PHE A 78 -0.29 -16.15 -9.91
N LEU A 79 -1.16 -16.84 -9.17
CA LEU A 79 -1.40 -16.57 -7.75
C LEU A 79 -0.18 -16.90 -6.88
N GLU A 80 0.62 -17.90 -7.24
CA GLU A 80 1.89 -18.18 -6.56
C GLU A 80 2.92 -17.07 -6.77
N GLN A 81 3.02 -16.52 -7.98
CA GLN A 81 3.87 -15.36 -8.27
C GLN A 81 3.38 -14.12 -7.52
N ALA A 82 2.07 -13.88 -7.52
CA ALA A 82 1.45 -12.77 -6.79
C ALA A 82 1.68 -12.89 -5.28
N ALA A 83 1.50 -14.07 -4.70
CA ALA A 83 1.76 -14.33 -3.28
C ALA A 83 3.22 -14.05 -2.92
N LYS A 84 4.15 -14.47 -3.78
CA LYS A 84 5.59 -14.24 -3.56
C LYS A 84 5.96 -12.75 -3.65
N GLN A 85 5.43 -12.02 -4.62
CA GLN A 85 5.75 -10.60 -4.82
C GLN A 85 5.09 -9.70 -3.75
N LEU A 86 3.90 -10.08 -3.26
CA LEU A 86 3.16 -9.33 -2.26
C LEU A 86 3.40 -9.81 -0.82
N GLU A 87 4.30 -10.79 -0.61
CA GLU A 87 4.58 -11.42 0.68
C GLU A 87 3.31 -11.97 1.39
N LEU A 88 2.40 -12.56 0.62
CA LEU A 88 1.14 -13.14 1.11
C LEU A 88 1.24 -14.66 1.32
N ASP A 89 0.37 -15.19 2.18
CA ASP A 89 0.22 -16.63 2.35
C ASP A 89 -0.47 -17.26 1.13
N LYS A 90 0.28 -18.08 0.39
CA LYS A 90 -0.18 -18.77 -0.83
C LYS A 90 -1.45 -19.59 -0.60
N ASN A 91 -1.52 -20.32 0.51
CA ASN A 91 -2.63 -21.25 0.76
C ASN A 91 -3.92 -20.50 1.01
N THR A 92 -3.86 -19.43 1.78
CA THR A 92 -5.00 -18.53 2.05
C THR A 92 -5.47 -17.86 0.76
N LEU A 93 -4.52 -17.38 -0.06
CA LEU A 93 -4.84 -16.72 -1.33
C LEU A 93 -5.54 -17.67 -2.31
N LEU A 94 -5.04 -18.90 -2.45
CA LEU A 94 -5.64 -19.93 -3.30
C LEU A 94 -7.02 -20.35 -2.78
N ALA A 95 -7.18 -20.55 -1.47
CA ALA A 95 -8.45 -20.93 -0.87
C ALA A 95 -9.53 -19.85 -1.07
N GLU A 96 -9.18 -18.57 -0.92
CA GLU A 96 -10.09 -17.46 -1.19
C GLU A 96 -10.42 -17.33 -2.67
N PHE A 97 -9.44 -17.57 -3.55
CA PHE A 97 -9.67 -17.61 -4.99
C PHE A 97 -10.67 -18.70 -5.38
N GLU A 98 -10.48 -19.93 -4.92
CA GLU A 98 -11.40 -21.05 -5.22
C GLU A 98 -12.83 -20.81 -4.71
N LYS A 99 -12.97 -20.08 -3.62
CA LYS A 99 -14.26 -19.73 -3.02
C LYS A 99 -15.01 -18.65 -3.82
N GLN A 100 -14.29 -17.72 -4.44
CA GLN A 100 -14.86 -16.56 -5.11
C GLN A 100 -14.94 -16.73 -6.63
N ALA A 101 -14.08 -17.55 -7.22
CA ALA A 101 -14.00 -17.75 -8.66
C ALA A 101 -15.09 -18.72 -9.15
N THR A 102 -15.89 -18.27 -10.12
CA THR A 102 -16.88 -19.13 -10.80
C THR A 102 -16.23 -20.24 -11.62
N TYR A 103 -15.03 -19.99 -12.14
CA TYR A 103 -14.26 -20.92 -12.96
C TYR A 103 -12.85 -21.05 -12.41
N LYS A 104 -12.29 -22.26 -12.50
CA LYS A 104 -10.93 -22.54 -12.00
C LYS A 104 -9.83 -21.87 -12.83
N GLU A 105 -10.11 -21.56 -14.10
CA GLU A 105 -9.17 -20.99 -15.06
C GLU A 105 -9.83 -19.93 -15.94
N GLY A 106 -9.01 -19.07 -16.56
CA GLY A 106 -9.47 -18.07 -17.53
C GLY A 106 -10.25 -16.91 -16.91
N VAL A 107 -10.13 -16.71 -15.59
CA VAL A 107 -10.80 -15.62 -14.86
C VAL A 107 -9.98 -14.34 -14.79
N PHE A 108 -8.67 -14.43 -15.01
CA PHE A 108 -7.79 -13.27 -15.05
C PHE A 108 -7.72 -12.68 -16.46
N LEU A 109 -7.86 -11.36 -16.54
CA LEU A 109 -7.78 -10.60 -17.79
C LEU A 109 -6.43 -9.87 -17.84
N PRO A 110 -5.64 -10.01 -18.92
CA PRO A 110 -4.36 -9.33 -19.09
C PRO A 110 -4.51 -7.84 -19.42
#